data_AF-A0A524CN58-F1
#
_entry.id   AF-A0A524CN58-F1
#
_cell.length_a   1.000
_cell.length_b   1.000
_cell.length_c   1.000
_cell.angle_alpha   90.00
_cell.angle_beta   90.00
_cell.angle_gamma   90.00
#
_symmetry.space_group_name_H-M   'P 1'
#
loop_
_entity.id
_entity.type
_entity.pdbx_description
1 polymer ?
#
loop_
_entity_poly.entity_id
_entity_poly.type
_entity_poly.pdbx_seq_one_letter_code
_entity_poly.pdbx_strand_id
1 'polypeptide(L)' 'MGINPKRIKMAFCSSAEGAKFRDVATQFDKEIRELGPSILRKKDDTQKNKAKA' A
#
# COMPACT_ATOMS: atom_id res chain seq x y z
N MET A 1 -0.29 13.09 13.97
CA MET A 1 0.24 12.60 12.67
C MET A 1 -0.92 12.50 11.70
N GLY A 2 -1.03 13.40 10.71
CA GLY A 2 -2.17 13.50 9.77
C GLY A 2 -2.24 12.42 8.70
N ILE A 3 -1.91 11.17 9.03
CA ILE A 3 -1.97 10.04 8.10
C ILE A 3 -3.41 9.52 8.09
N ASN A 4 -3.98 9.36 6.90
CA ASN A 4 -5.31 8.76 6.77
C ASN A 4 -5.30 7.33 7.35
N PRO A 5 -6.17 6.98 8.31
CA PRO A 5 -6.16 5.67 8.98
C PRO A 5 -6.34 4.51 8.00
N LYS A 6 -7.02 4.73 6.87
CA LYS A 6 -7.17 3.73 5.81
C LYS A 6 -5.84 3.34 5.14
N ARG A 7 -4.75 4.10 5.37
CA ARG A 7 -3.40 3.75 4.89
C ARG A 7 -2.71 2.67 5.71
N ILE A 8 -3.32 2.22 6.81
CA ILE A 8 -2.79 1.16 7.67
C ILE A 8 -3.90 0.11 7.85
N LYS A 9 -3.58 -1.15 7.56
CA LYS A 9 -4.50 -2.28 7.74
C LYS A 9 -3.75 -3.42 8.41
N MET A 10 -4.28 -3.88 9.54
CA MET A 10 -3.77 -5.05 10.25
C MET A 10 -4.65 -6.25 9.93
N ALA A 11 -4.03 -7.35 9.51
CA ALA A 11 -4.71 -8.60 9.21
C ALA A 11 -3.92 -9.79 9.76
N PHE A 12 -4.64 -10.82 10.22
CA PHE A 12 -4.05 -12.05 10.70
C PHE A 12 -4.13 -13.12 9.62
N CYS A 13 -2.97 -13.62 9.22
CA CYS A 13 -2.82 -14.68 8.24
C CYS A 13 -1.79 -15.69 8.75
N SER A 14 -2.21 -16.93 8.92
CA SER A 14 -1.30 -18.05 9.19
C SER A 14 -0.52 -18.42 7.93
N SER A 15 0.56 -19.19 8.08
CA SER A 15 1.44 -19.57 6.97
C SER A 15 0.75 -20.42 5.90
N ALA A 16 -0.34 -21.12 6.22
CA ALA A 16 -1.10 -21.93 5.27
C ALA A 16 -2.19 -21.13 4.52
N GLU A 17 -2.52 -19.91 4.96
CA GLU A 17 -3.62 -19.11 4.42
C GLU A 17 -3.18 -18.20 3.25
N GLY A 18 -2.39 -18.72 2.30
CA GLY A 18 -1.86 -17.93 1.18
C GLY A 18 -2.94 -17.25 0.33
N ALA A 19 -4.08 -17.91 0.11
CA ALA A 19 -5.22 -17.33 -0.61
C ALA A 19 -5.80 -16.11 0.12
N LYS A 20 -5.97 -16.19 1.45
CA LYS A 20 -6.45 -15.09 2.28
C LYS A 20 -5.49 -13.91 2.25
N PHE A 21 -4.18 -14.17 2.31
CA PHE A 21 -3.18 -13.12 2.16
C PHE A 21 -3.31 -12.42 0.80
N ARG A 22 -3.43 -13.19 -0.29
CA ARG A 22 -3.62 -12.65 -1.64
C ARG A 22 -4.84 -11.73 -1.71
N ASP A 23 -5.98 -12.16 -1.18
CA ASP A 23 -7.22 -11.39 -1.26
C ASP A 23 -7.13 -10.10 -0.43
N VAL A 24 -6.61 -10.20 0.80
CA VAL A 24 -6.41 -9.03 1.68
C VAL A 24 -5.43 -8.03 1.06
N ALA A 25 -4.30 -8.50 0.53
CA ALA A 25 -3.32 -7.65 -0.13
C ALA A 25 -3.88 -6.99 -1.39
N THR A 26 -4.63 -7.74 -2.20
CA THR A 26 -5.25 -7.22 -3.44
C THR A 26 -6.30 -6.16 -3.14
N GLN A 27 -7.13 -6.37 -2.10
CA GLN A 27 -8.12 -5.40 -1.69
C GLN A 27 -7.47 -4.14 -1.13
N PHE A 28 -6.43 -4.30 -0.31
CA PHE A 28 -5.70 -3.18 0.25
C PHE A 28 -4.95 -2.37 -0.83
N ASP A 29 -4.37 -3.01 -1.84
CA ASP A 29 -3.77 -2.30 -2.98
C ASP A 29 -4.78 -1.40 -3.69
N LYS A 30 -6.00 -1.90 -3.94
CA LYS A 30 -7.09 -1.11 -4.54
C LYS A 30 -7.41 0.11 -3.68
N GLU A 31 -7.63 -0.09 -2.38
CA GLU A 31 -7.94 1.00 -1.42
C GLU A 31 -6.84 2.08 -1.42
N ILE A 32 -5.56 1.68 -1.47
CA ILE A 32 -4.43 2.61 -1.47
C ILE A 32 -4.27 3.34 -2.80
N ARG A 33 -4.53 2.66 -3.93
CA ARG A 33 -4.53 3.27 -5.27
C ARG A 33 -5.60 4.36 -5.39
N GLU A 34 -6.80 4.11 -4.86
CA GLU A 34 -7.89 5.09 -4.82
C GLU A 34 -7.54 6.31 -3.94
N LEU A 35 -6.85 6.09 -2.82
CA LEU A 35 -6.36 7.17 -1.95
C LEU A 35 -5.20 7.98 -2.55
N GLY A 36 -4.57 7.49 -3.61
CA GLY A 36 -3.44 8.13 -4.25
C GLY A 36 -2.16 8.16 -3.39
N PRO A 37 -1.12 8.89 -3.83
CA PRO A 37 0.15 8.97 -3.12
C PRO A 37 0.01 9.58 -1.72
N SER A 38 0.81 9.09 -0.77
CA SER A 38 0.84 9.62 0.59
C SER A 38 1.36 11.06 0.62
N ILE A 39 0.79 11.88 1.50
CA ILE A 39 1.25 13.26 1.77
C ILE A 39 2.70 13.32 2.29
N LEU A 40 3.21 12.22 2.83
CA LEU A 40 4.58 12.11 3.34
C LEU A 40 5.60 11.78 2.24
N ARG A 41 5.14 11.50 1.01
CA ARG A 41 5.99 11.15 -0.11
C ARG A 41 6.72 12.40 -0.62
N LYS A 42 8.05 12.43 -0.51
CA LYS A 42 8.89 13.53 -1.03
C LYS A 42 8.88 13.54 -2.56
N LYS A 43 8.91 14.73 -3.17
CA LYS A 43 8.89 14.89 -4.64
C LYS A 43 10.08 14.20 -5.32
N ASP A 44 11.24 14.17 -4.67
CA ASP A 44 12.48 13.59 -5.22
C ASP A 44 12.42 12.07 -5.45
N ASP A 45 11.60 11.33 -4.68
CA ASP A 45 11.40 9.89 -4.86
C ASP A 45 10.70 9.53 -6.17
N THR A 46 9.99 10.49 -6.77
CA THR A 46 9.21 10.24 -8.00
C THR A 46 10.09 10.17 -9.25
N GLN A 47 11.27 10.78 -9.24
CA GLN A 47 12.19 10.76 -10.39
C GLN A 47 13.10 9.52 -10.40
N LYS A 48 13.50 8.99 -9.23
CA LYS A 48 14.38 7.80 -9.15
C LYS A 48 13.76 6.53 -9.72
N ASN A 49 12.45 6.34 -9.60
CA ASN A 49 11.78 5.14 -10.12
C ASN A 49 11.40 5.23 -11.61
N LYS A 50 11.23 6.43 -12.17
CA LYS A 50 10.99 6.60 -13.62
C LYS A 50 12.27 6.43 -14.45
N ALA A 51 13.45 6.68 -13.87
CA ALA A 51 14.73 6.53 -14.54
C ALA A 51 15.30 5.09 -14.50
N LYS A 52 14.60 4.15 -13.86
CA LYS A 52 15.03 2.74 -13.71
C LYS A 52 14.07 1.73 -14.37
N ALA A 53 13.12 2.20 -15.17
CA ALA A 53 12.18 1.39 -15.94
C ALA A 53 12.37 1.65 -17.44
#